data_AF-A0A1X7SQK5-F1
#
_entry.id   AF-A0A1X7SQK5-F1
#
_cell.length_a   1.000
_cell.length_b   1.000
_cell.length_c   1.000
_cell.angle_alpha   90.00
_cell.angle_beta   90.00
_cell.angle_gamma   90.00
#
_symmetry.space_group_name_H-M   'P 1'
#
loop_
_entity.id
_entity.type
_entity.pdbx_description
1 polymer ?
#
loop_
_entity_poly.entity_id
_entity_poly.type
_entity_poly.pdbx_seq_one_letter_code
_entity_poly.pdbx_strand_id
1 'polypeptide(L)' 'VVVSNPRLYPYYHKIGRGVIHRGQHMHGAMDITDGTRYNIIVWMRSSSVRNKLCPRCDQSPTLIPFEGYGDGFTKQLM' A
#
# COMPACT_ATOMS: atom_id res chain seq x y z
N VAL A 1 -26.92 8.66 -3.28
CA VAL A 1 -26.40 9.19 -4.56
C VAL A 1 -24.99 8.68 -4.73
N VAL A 2 -24.81 7.50 -5.34
CA VAL A 2 -23.48 7.01 -5.69
C VAL A 2 -23.15 7.64 -7.03
N VAL A 3 -22.43 8.76 -7.00
CA VAL A 3 -21.96 9.42 -8.22
C VAL A 3 -21.06 8.42 -8.93
N SER A 4 -21.46 7.97 -10.12
CA SER A 4 -20.69 7.08 -10.97
C SER A 4 -19.43 7.80 -11.44
N ASN A 5 -18.38 7.77 -10.63
CA ASN A 5 -17.06 8.21 -11.04
C ASN A 5 -16.51 7.15 -12.03
N PRO A 6 -16.30 7.48 -13.32
CA PRO A 6 -15.88 6.53 -14.34
C PRO A 6 -14.46 5.95 -14.11
N ARG A 7 -13.76 6.38 -13.05
CA ARG A 7 -12.41 5.90 -12.69
C ARG A 7 -12.40 4.90 -11.53
N LEU A 8 -13.56 4.49 -11.01
CA LEU A 8 -13.63 3.47 -9.96
C LEU A 8 -13.78 2.08 -10.60
N TYR A 9 -12.85 1.18 -10.27
CA TYR A 9 -12.88 -0.22 -10.69
C TYR A 9 -13.19 -1.10 -9.47
N PRO A 10 -14.47 -1.44 -9.21
CA PRO A 10 -14.83 -2.22 -8.05
C PRO A 10 -14.33 -3.66 -8.17
N TYR A 11 -13.85 -4.21 -7.06
CA TYR A 11 -13.51 -5.63 -6.94
C TYR A 11 -14.36 -6.27 -5.84
N TYR A 12 -15.04 -7.36 -6.18
CA TYR A 12 -15.84 -8.14 -5.25
C TYR A 12 -15.00 -9.28 -4.67
N HIS A 13 -14.69 -9.19 -3.38
CA HIS A 13 -13.85 -10.17 -2.69
C HIS A 13 -14.48 -11.56 -2.68
N LYS A 14 -13.63 -12.58 -2.78
CA LYS A 14 -14.00 -14.00 -2.65
C LYS A 14 -13.11 -14.64 -1.59
N ILE A 15 -13.69 -15.47 -0.72
CA ILE A 15 -12.94 -16.17 0.32
C ILE A 15 -11.80 -16.98 -0.31
N GLY A 16 -10.62 -16.94 0.31
CA GLY A 16 -9.42 -17.61 -0.17
C GLY A 16 -8.71 -16.92 -1.36
N ARG A 17 -9.18 -15.75 -1.81
CA ARG A 17 -8.52 -14.97 -2.88
C ARG A 17 -7.92 -13.68 -2.35
N GLY A 18 -6.63 -13.48 -2.59
CA GLY A 18 -5.94 -12.22 -2.34
C GLY A 18 -5.95 -11.30 -3.55
N VAL A 19 -5.84 -9.99 -3.30
CA VAL A 19 -5.55 -8.98 -4.33
C VAL A 19 -4.19 -8.39 -4.02
N ILE A 20 -3.32 -8.31 -5.03
CA ILE A 20 -2.04 -7.61 -4.94
C ILE A 20 -2.12 -6.32 -5.74
N HIS A 21 -1.67 -5.22 -5.15
CA HIS A 21 -1.56 -3.94 -5.84
C HIS A 21 -0.30 -3.19 -5.37
N ARG A 22 0.12 -2.20 -6.15
CA ARG A 22 1.22 -1.30 -5.75
C ARG A 22 0.80 -0.50 -4.52
N GLY A 23 1.72 -0.27 -3.59
CA GLY A 23 1.45 0.57 -2.42
C GLY A 23 1.05 2.02 -2.74
N GLN A 24 1.54 2.57 -3.86
CA GLN A 24 1.18 3.91 -4.37
C GLN A 24 -0.17 3.97 -5.09
N HIS A 25 -0.81 2.83 -5.37
CA HIS A 25 -2.09 2.80 -6.07
C HIS A 25 -3.19 3.28 -5.12
N MET A 26 -3.79 4.43 -5.44
CA MET A 26 -4.94 4.94 -4.70
C MET A 26 -6.11 3.96 -4.79
N HIS A 27 -6.65 3.57 -3.64
CA HIS A 27 -7.80 2.68 -3.54
C HIS A 27 -8.64 3.05 -2.32
N GLY A 28 -9.86 2.54 -2.30
CA GLY A 28 -10.78 2.73 -1.19
C GLY A 28 -11.64 1.50 -0.99
N ALA A 29 -12.46 1.55 0.04
CA ALA A 29 -13.48 0.56 0.31
C ALA A 29 -14.85 1.14 -0.07
N MET A 30 -15.65 0.35 -0.78
CA MET A 30 -17.08 0.64 -0.92
C MET A 30 -17.78 0.38 0.42
N ASP A 31 -18.93 1.03 0.59
CA ASP A 31 -19.82 0.85 1.74
C ASP A 31 -20.21 -0.62 1.91
N ILE A 32 -20.32 -1.04 3.17
CA ILE A 32 -20.87 -2.35 3.53
C ILE A 32 -22.40 -2.17 3.58
N THR A 33 -23.10 -2.76 2.63
CA THR A 33 -24.56 -2.68 2.54
C THR A 33 -25.27 -3.78 3.33
N ASP A 34 -24.58 -4.87 3.65
CA ASP A 34 -25.05 -5.99 4.47
C ASP A 34 -23.87 -6.82 5.01
N GLY A 35 -24.09 -7.53 6.12
CA GLY A 35 -23.11 -8.47 6.70
C GLY A 35 -21.83 -7.83 7.27
N THR A 36 -20.71 -8.57 7.25
CA THR A 36 -19.40 -8.11 7.74
C THR A 36 -18.28 -8.56 6.80
N ARG A 37 -17.29 -7.69 6.58
CA ARG A 37 -16.12 -7.98 5.74
C ARG A 37 -14.84 -8.09 6.58
N TYR A 38 -14.23 -9.26 6.59
CA TYR A 38 -12.93 -9.51 7.22
C TYR A 38 -11.85 -9.63 6.14
N ASN A 39 -10.78 -8.85 6.28
CA ASN A 39 -9.65 -8.86 5.36
C ASN A 39 -8.35 -9.09 6.13
N ILE A 40 -7.45 -9.88 5.56
CA ILE A 40 -6.04 -9.94 5.98
C ILE A 40 -5.25 -9.05 5.03
N ILE A 41 -4.47 -8.12 5.59
CA ILE A 41 -3.61 -7.23 4.81
C ILE A 41 -2.16 -7.55 5.16
N VAL A 42 -1.36 -7.88 4.14
CA VAL A 42 0.07 -8.13 4.29
C VAL A 42 0.83 -7.12 3.44
N TRP A 43 1.67 -6.32 4.07
CA TRP A 43 2.53 -5.36 3.39
C TRP A 43 3.87 -6.02 3.05
N MET A 44 4.17 -6.12 1.76
CA MET A 44 5.45 -6.66 1.28
C MET A 44 6.39 -5.51 0.91
N ARG A 45 7.65 -5.59 1.35
CA ARG A 45 8.68 -4.56 1.10
C ARG A 45 9.90 -5.18 0.44
N SER A 46 10.24 -4.69 -0.75
CA SER A 46 11.56 -4.94 -1.36
C SER A 46 12.51 -3.81 -0.96
N SER A 47 13.47 -4.08 -0.06
CA SER A 47 14.44 -3.08 0.39
C SER A 47 15.32 -2.54 -0.74
N SER A 48 15.73 -3.41 -1.67
CA SER A 48 16.56 -3.04 -2.83
C SER A 48 15.87 -2.04 -3.77
N VAL A 49 14.54 -2.05 -3.81
CA VAL A 49 13.75 -1.08 -4.58
C VAL A 49 13.36 0.13 -3.72
N ARG A 50 12.83 -0.11 -2.52
CA ARG A 50 12.25 0.94 -1.66
C ARG A 50 13.28 1.86 -1.01
N ASN A 51 14.56 1.50 -1.00
CA ASN A 51 15.63 2.38 -0.52
C ASN A 51 16.08 3.42 -1.56
N LYS A 52 15.62 3.34 -2.82
CA LYS A 52 16.08 4.25 -3.88
C LYS A 52 15.35 5.60 -3.85
N LEU A 53 14.01 5.58 -3.83
CA LEU A 53 13.18 6.78 -3.96
C LEU A 53 12.06 6.83 -2.91
N CYS A 54 11.74 8.05 -2.48
CA CYS A 54 10.59 8.34 -1.64
C CYS A 54 9.28 7.94 -2.35
N PRO A 55 8.39 7.15 -1.71
CA PRO A 55 7.16 6.67 -2.36
C PRO A 55 6.13 7.78 -2.60
N ARG A 56 6.35 8.96 -2.00
CA ARG A 56 5.44 10.10 -2.09
C ARG A 56 5.83 11.04 -3.23
N CYS A 57 7.11 11.37 -3.35
CA CYS A 57 7.59 12.40 -4.29
C CYS A 57 8.51 11.85 -5.38
N ASP A 58 8.83 10.56 -5.37
CA ASP A 58 9.74 9.89 -6.31
C ASP A 58 11.14 10.53 -6.42
N GLN A 59 11.58 11.22 -5.36
CA GLN A 59 12.92 11.79 -5.23
C GLN A 59 13.78 10.94 -4.27
N SER A 60 15.10 10.97 -4.45
CA SER A 60 16.05 10.41 -3.49
C SER A 60 15.89 11.12 -2.14
N PRO A 61 15.57 10.41 -1.06
CA PRO A 61 15.33 11.06 0.22
C PRO A 61 16.64 11.44 0.92
N THR A 62 16.64 12.59 1.60
CA THR A 62 17.68 12.92 2.58
C THR A 62 17.36 12.19 3.89
N LEU A 63 18.18 11.22 4.26
CA LEU A 63 17.98 10.38 5.44
C LEU A 63 18.70 10.96 6.65
N ILE A 64 18.01 10.98 7.80
CA ILE A 64 18.62 11.22 9.10
C ILE A 64 18.66 9.89 9.88
N PRO A 65 19.68 9.65 10.72
CA PRO A 65 19.67 8.54 11.65
C PRO A 65 18.44 8.59 12.55
N PHE A 66 17.86 7.43 12.84
CA PHE A 66 16.73 7.27 13.74
C PHE A 66 17.05 6.16 14.75
N GLU A 67 16.81 6.43 16.03
CA GLU A 67 16.92 5.43 17.09
C GLU A 67 15.53 4.86 17.38
N GLY A 68 15.33 3.58 17.04
CA GLY A 68 14.06 2.89 17.25
C GLY A 68 13.87 1.72 16.29
N TYR A 69 12.69 1.09 16.34
CA TYR A 69 12.33 -0.02 15.47
C TYR A 69 11.49 0.45 14.28
N GLY A 70 11.85 0.00 13.07
CA GLY A 70 11.07 0.21 11.86
C GLY A 70 11.85 -0.16 10.59
N ASP A 71 11.12 -0.54 9.53
CA ASP A 71 11.74 -1.00 8.28
C ASP A 71 12.38 0.12 7.45
N GLY A 72 11.98 1.37 7.71
CA GLY A 72 12.63 2.62 7.29
C GLY A 72 13.22 2.68 5.88
N PHE A 73 14.23 3.52 5.71
CA PHE A 73 15.24 3.36 4.66
C PHE A 73 16.46 2.72 5.33
N THR A 74 16.97 1.64 4.76
CA THR A 74 18.15 0.96 5.33
C THR A 74 19.41 1.41 4.59
N LYS A 75 20.53 1.54 5.31
CA LYS A 75 21.84 1.65 4.65
C LYS A 75 22.06 0.35 3.90
N GLN A 76 22.34 0.42 2.60
CA GLN A 76 22.73 -0.77 1.84
C GLN A 76 24.05 -1.25 2.44
N LEU A 77 24.09 -2.47 2.98
CA LEU A 77 25.34 -3.12 3.31
C LEU A 77 26.08 -3.30 1.98
N MET A 78 27.21 -2.62 1.83
CA MET A 78 28.15 -2.87 0.72
C MET A 78 28.67 -4.29 0.79
#